data_AF-A0A954M7T4-F1
#
_entry.id   AF-A0A954M7T4-F1
#
_cell.length_a   1.000
_cell.length_b   1.000
_cell.length_c   1.000
_cell.angle_alpha   90.00
_cell.angle_beta   90.00
_cell.angle_gamma   90.00
#
_symmetry.space_group_name_H-M   'P 1'
#
loop_
_entity.id
_entity.type
_entity.pdbx_description
1 polymer ?
#
loop_
_entity_poly.entity_id
_entity_poly.type
_entity_poly.pdbx_seq_one_letter_code
_entity_poly.pdbx_strand_id
1 'polypeptide(L)'
;MKIRLAAFTAGLLLTSAALIAEDKLPVVDLSGDTDRQVVIAAGTKETYQGHPTTLLMPDGKTMYCVWCINHGGAAGPMAKSVDGGRTWTRLDDQLPPGFKTHQNCPSIYRMVDAAGQERLWVFSAAQGSRSGPGMPSIMSDDGGQSWKEMPPLGYRCVMTFSSVVRLKDGRYLGLYHKGPDGADRSPLEVLQTITADGGLTWSEPHVVASVEGKDPCE
;
A
#
# COMPACT_ATOMS: atom_id res chain seq x y z
N MET A 1 -34.12 -70.47 -33.44
CA MET A 1 -34.54 -69.29 -32.66
C MET A 1 -33.59 -69.12 -31.47
N LYS A 2 -32.73 -68.09 -31.53
CA LYS A 2 -31.90 -67.43 -30.49
C LYS A 2 -31.14 -68.30 -29.46
N ILE A 3 -29.84 -68.48 -29.72
CA ILE A 3 -28.80 -68.75 -28.70
C ILE A 3 -28.50 -67.41 -28.00
N ARG A 4 -28.62 -67.36 -26.67
CA ARG A 4 -28.22 -66.18 -25.87
C ARG A 4 -26.77 -66.34 -25.45
N LEU A 5 -25.90 -65.47 -25.97
CA LEU A 5 -24.53 -65.31 -25.49
C LEU A 5 -24.55 -64.32 -24.32
N ALA A 6 -24.21 -64.77 -23.12
CA ALA A 6 -23.97 -63.90 -21.98
C ALA A 6 -22.52 -63.43 -22.03
N ALA A 7 -22.29 -62.16 -22.36
CA ALA A 7 -20.99 -61.53 -22.19
C ALA A 7 -20.90 -60.95 -20.77
N PHE A 8 -19.97 -61.49 -19.97
CA PHE A 8 -19.58 -60.91 -18.69
C PHE A 8 -18.53 -59.83 -18.97
N THR A 9 -18.89 -58.56 -18.81
CA THR A 9 -17.95 -57.44 -18.87
C THR A 9 -17.43 -57.19 -17.45
N ALA A 10 -16.20 -57.65 -17.16
CA ALA A 10 -15.51 -57.28 -15.94
C ALA A 10 -15.00 -55.84 -16.07
N GLY A 11 -15.63 -54.89 -15.38
CA GLY A 11 -15.17 -53.51 -15.31
C GLY A 11 -13.97 -53.39 -14.37
N LEU A 12 -12.82 -53.00 -14.90
CA LEU A 12 -11.63 -52.65 -14.12
C LEU A 12 -11.81 -51.21 -13.60
N LEU A 13 -12.07 -51.05 -12.30
CA LEU A 13 -12.08 -49.75 -11.62
C LEU A 13 -10.63 -49.33 -11.34
N LEU A 14 -10.09 -48.44 -12.16
CA LEU A 14 -8.86 -47.70 -11.87
C LEU A 14 -9.19 -46.58 -10.89
N THR A 15 -8.90 -46.79 -9.61
CA THR A 15 -8.89 -45.72 -8.60
C THR A 15 -7.63 -44.88 -8.78
N SER A 16 -7.76 -43.70 -9.38
CA SER A 16 -6.71 -42.69 -9.40
C SER A 16 -6.51 -42.15 -7.99
N ALA A 17 -5.51 -42.66 -7.27
CA ALA A 17 -5.05 -42.02 -6.04
C ALA A 17 -4.39 -40.69 -6.43
N ALA A 18 -5.03 -39.57 -6.07
CA ALA A 18 -4.43 -38.25 -6.19
C ALA A 18 -3.23 -38.19 -5.24
N LEU A 19 -2.02 -38.19 -5.80
CA LEU A 19 -0.81 -37.79 -5.07
C LEU A 19 -0.96 -36.30 -4.72
N ILE A 20 -1.36 -36.00 -3.49
CA ILE A 20 -1.13 -34.68 -2.91
C ILE A 20 0.38 -34.58 -2.70
N ALA A 21 1.07 -33.94 -3.63
CA ALA A 21 2.40 -33.43 -3.38
C ALA A 21 2.25 -32.31 -2.34
N GLU A 22 2.61 -32.61 -1.10
CA GLU A 22 2.69 -31.61 -0.05
C GLU A 22 3.90 -30.72 -0.38
N ASP A 23 3.66 -29.54 -0.97
CA ASP A 23 4.69 -28.54 -1.23
C ASP A 23 5.26 -28.03 0.11
N LYS A 24 6.21 -28.77 0.69
CA LYS A 24 6.92 -28.38 1.90
C LYS A 24 7.96 -27.34 1.56
N LEU A 25 7.51 -26.09 1.42
CA LEU A 25 8.42 -24.95 1.40
C LEU A 25 9.19 -24.92 2.74
N PRO A 26 10.53 -24.80 2.73
CA PRO A 26 11.30 -24.68 3.96
C PRO A 26 10.88 -23.40 4.70
N VAL A 27 10.47 -23.55 5.96
CA VAL A 27 10.17 -22.44 6.86
C VAL A 27 11.40 -22.15 7.70
N VAL A 28 11.84 -20.89 7.70
CA VAL A 28 12.95 -20.41 8.54
C VAL A 28 12.37 -19.41 9.54
N ASP A 29 12.59 -19.65 10.83
CA ASP A 29 12.24 -18.70 11.88
C ASP A 29 13.38 -17.69 12.08
N LEU A 30 13.10 -16.42 11.77
CA LEU A 30 14.04 -15.30 11.90
C LEU A 30 13.83 -14.50 13.20
N SER A 31 12.91 -14.90 14.07
CA SER A 31 12.58 -14.16 15.30
C SER A 31 13.78 -14.02 16.24
N GLY A 32 14.68 -15.01 16.25
CA GLY A 32 15.93 -15.00 17.03
C GLY A 32 17.11 -14.29 16.37
N ASP A 33 17.02 -13.90 15.09
CA ASP A 33 18.11 -13.21 14.37
C ASP A 33 18.03 -11.69 14.62
N THR A 34 18.28 -11.31 15.87
CA THR A 34 18.10 -9.93 16.34
C THR A 34 19.03 -8.93 15.65
N ASP A 35 20.17 -9.38 15.12
CA ASP A 35 21.12 -8.53 14.41
C ASP A 35 20.57 -8.04 13.05
N ARG A 36 19.52 -8.69 12.53
CA ARG A 36 18.78 -8.26 11.32
C ARG A 36 17.57 -7.39 11.61
N GLN A 37 17.28 -7.13 12.88
CA GLN A 37 16.07 -6.40 13.29
C GLN A 37 16.43 -4.97 13.65
N VAL A 38 15.68 -4.01 13.11
CA VAL A 38 15.80 -2.60 13.46
C VAL A 38 14.44 -2.09 13.92
N VAL A 39 14.39 -1.53 15.12
CA VAL A 39 13.18 -0.93 15.69
C VAL A 39 13.23 0.57 15.45
N ILE A 40 12.38 1.08 14.56
CA ILE A 40 12.25 2.52 14.29
C ILE A 40 11.47 3.22 15.40
N ALA A 41 10.36 2.61 15.83
CA ALA A 41 9.52 3.08 16.93
C ALA A 41 8.87 1.89 17.63
N ALA A 42 9.16 1.72 18.92
CA ALA A 42 8.49 0.72 19.73
C ALA A 42 7.08 1.21 20.13
N GLY A 43 6.10 0.30 20.09
CA GLY A 43 4.79 0.55 20.69
C GLY A 43 4.83 0.51 22.22
N THR A 44 3.78 1.01 22.86
CA THR A 44 3.50 0.83 24.28
C THR A 44 2.12 0.21 24.47
N LYS A 45 1.69 -0.02 25.72
CA LYS A 45 0.32 -0.46 26.00
C LYS A 45 -0.73 0.55 25.50
N GLU A 46 -0.35 1.82 25.43
CA GLU A 46 -1.20 2.96 25.04
C GLU A 46 -0.96 3.40 23.60
N THR A 47 0.18 3.02 23.00
CA THR A 47 0.61 3.50 21.68
C THR A 47 0.81 2.33 20.71
N TYR A 48 -0.06 2.25 19.71
CA TYR A 48 0.14 1.36 18.57
C TYR A 48 0.76 2.12 17.39
N GLN A 49 1.94 1.69 16.94
CA GLN A 49 2.58 2.18 15.71
C GLN A 49 2.05 1.37 14.52
N GLY A 50 1.10 1.93 13.77
CA GLY A 50 0.33 1.22 12.75
C GLY A 50 0.64 1.66 11.32
N HIS A 51 0.51 0.71 10.38
CA HIS A 51 0.54 0.96 8.93
C HIS A 51 1.78 1.71 8.42
N PRO A 52 3.00 1.19 8.62
CA PRO A 52 4.19 1.79 8.05
C PRO A 52 4.28 1.59 6.54
N THR A 53 4.70 2.64 5.83
CA THR A 53 5.15 2.54 4.44
C THR A 53 6.58 3.08 4.32
N THR A 54 7.34 2.54 3.38
CA THR A 54 8.75 2.89 3.19
C THR A 54 9.06 3.28 1.77
N LEU A 55 10.06 4.14 1.61
CA LEU A 55 10.63 4.54 0.33
C LEU A 55 12.15 4.44 0.41
N LEU A 56 12.76 3.68 -0.51
CA LEU A 56 14.21 3.69 -0.74
C LEU A 56 14.54 4.66 -1.87
N MET A 57 15.51 5.56 -1.63
CA MET A 57 15.96 6.55 -2.60
C MET A 57 16.95 5.94 -3.61
N PRO A 58 17.18 6.60 -4.77
CA PRO A 58 18.08 6.09 -5.81
C PRO A 58 19.54 5.88 -5.38
N ASP A 59 19.98 6.50 -4.27
CA ASP A 59 21.31 6.31 -3.72
C ASP A 59 21.51 4.93 -3.04
N GLY A 60 20.44 4.14 -2.93
CA GLY A 60 20.45 2.79 -2.38
C GLY A 60 20.65 2.71 -0.86
N LYS A 61 20.61 3.84 -0.15
CA LYS A 61 20.85 3.90 1.31
C LYS A 61 19.93 4.85 2.05
N THR A 62 19.48 5.93 1.42
CA THR A 62 18.56 6.87 2.04
C THR A 62 17.16 6.27 2.00
N MET A 63 16.53 6.15 3.16
CA MET A 63 15.18 5.61 3.29
C MET A 63 14.30 6.55 4.09
N TYR A 64 13.01 6.56 3.76
CA TYR A 64 11.96 7.20 4.54
C TYR A 64 10.98 6.13 5.01
N CYS A 65 10.50 6.28 6.24
CA CYS A 65 9.42 5.47 6.80
C CYS A 65 8.38 6.42 7.40
N VAL A 66 7.11 6.26 7.02
CA VAL A 66 5.98 7.04 7.50
C VAL A 66 4.89 6.10 7.97
N TRP A 67 4.17 6.46 9.04
CA TRP A 67 3.14 5.59 9.63
C TRP A 67 2.11 6.40 10.40
N CYS A 68 1.07 5.74 10.91
CA CYS A 68 0.04 6.34 11.74
C CYS A 68 0.04 5.79 13.17
N ILE A 69 -0.55 6.54 14.09
CA ILE A 69 -0.82 6.08 15.46
C ILE A 69 -2.19 5.39 15.45
N ASN A 70 -2.25 4.19 16.04
CA ASN A 70 -3.38 3.27 16.06
C ASN A 70 -3.71 2.67 14.69
N HIS A 71 -4.70 1.77 14.65
CA HIS A 71 -5.17 1.15 13.42
C HIS A 71 -5.95 2.17 12.60
N GLY A 72 -5.30 2.76 11.59
CA GLY A 72 -5.95 3.72 10.71
C GLY A 72 -6.23 5.09 11.34
N GLY A 73 -5.50 5.44 12.40
CA GLY A 73 -5.65 6.70 13.12
C GLY A 73 -4.84 7.84 12.50
N ALA A 74 -4.43 8.77 13.37
CA ALA A 74 -3.74 10.00 12.95
C ALA A 74 -2.35 9.70 12.38
N ALA A 75 -2.03 10.32 11.25
CA ALA A 75 -0.67 10.39 10.75
C ALA A 75 0.18 11.34 11.61
N GLY A 76 1.43 11.57 11.20
CA GLY A 76 2.35 12.44 11.93
C GLY A 76 3.76 11.86 12.01
N PRO A 77 3.92 10.61 12.45
CA PRO A 77 5.24 10.00 12.53
C PRO A 77 5.94 9.84 11.18
N MET A 78 7.19 10.30 11.09
CA MET A 78 8.09 9.96 9.99
C MET A 78 9.53 9.81 10.50
N ALA A 79 10.29 8.90 9.90
CA ALA A 79 11.72 8.76 10.15
C ALA A 79 12.51 8.62 8.86
N LYS A 80 13.77 9.03 8.90
CA LYS A 80 14.73 8.92 7.80
C LYS A 80 15.93 8.08 8.23
N SER A 81 16.38 7.21 7.34
CA SER A 81 17.68 6.54 7.42
C SER A 81 18.58 7.03 6.28
N VAL A 82 19.89 7.03 6.50
CA VAL A 82 20.92 7.35 5.49
C VAL A 82 21.93 6.21 5.28
N ASP A 83 21.68 5.06 5.91
CA ASP A 83 22.60 3.92 5.99
C ASP A 83 21.94 2.58 5.63
N GLY A 84 20.86 2.64 4.85
CA GLY A 84 20.12 1.46 4.38
C GLY A 84 19.18 0.87 5.43
N GLY A 85 18.68 1.71 6.34
CA GLY A 85 17.70 1.31 7.35
C GLY A 85 18.30 0.77 8.65
N ARG A 86 19.62 0.92 8.87
CA ARG A 86 20.29 0.45 10.11
C ARG A 86 20.07 1.42 11.26
N THR A 87 20.15 2.71 11.00
CA THR A 87 19.83 3.77 11.96
C THR A 87 18.81 4.74 11.39
N TRP A 88 18.02 5.36 12.29
CA TRP A 88 16.89 6.21 11.92
C TRP A 88 16.88 7.50 12.75
N THR A 89 16.53 8.61 12.10
CA THR A 89 16.30 9.92 12.73
C THR A 89 14.84 10.30 12.57
N ARG A 90 14.19 10.75 13.65
CA ARG A 90 12.80 11.22 13.65
C ARG A 90 12.69 12.55 12.91
N LEU A 91 11.65 12.70 12.10
CA LEU A 91 11.35 13.92 11.36
C LEU A 91 10.09 14.64 11.86
N ASP A 92 9.42 14.13 12.89
CA ASP A 92 8.10 14.60 13.36
C ASP A 92 7.99 16.12 13.54
N ASP A 93 9.05 16.77 14.00
CA ASP A 93 9.10 18.23 14.27
C ASP A 93 9.44 19.07 13.01
N GLN A 94 9.75 18.43 11.90
CA GLN A 94 10.09 19.05 10.60
C GLN A 94 8.94 18.94 9.59
N LEU A 95 7.84 18.29 9.96
CA LEU A 95 6.68 18.10 9.09
C LEU A 95 5.68 19.24 9.25
N PRO A 96 4.87 19.53 8.21
CA PRO A 96 3.77 20.47 8.32
C PRO A 96 2.88 20.15 9.53
N PRO A 97 2.48 21.15 10.35
CA PRO A 97 1.62 20.91 11.51
C PRO A 97 0.29 20.22 11.14
N GLY A 98 -0.20 20.47 9.92
CA GLY A 98 -1.42 19.87 9.36
C GLY A 98 -1.34 18.36 9.17
N PHE A 99 -0.15 17.77 8.98
CA PHE A 99 0.01 16.35 8.73
C PHE A 99 -0.54 15.48 9.87
N LYS A 100 -0.46 15.94 11.12
CA LYS A 100 -1.05 15.26 12.29
C LYS A 100 -2.58 15.15 12.24
N THR A 101 -3.23 15.94 11.38
CA THR A 101 -4.68 15.88 11.18
C THR A 101 -5.08 14.87 10.12
N HIS A 102 -4.13 14.37 9.30
CA HIS A 102 -4.41 13.34 8.32
C HIS A 102 -4.75 12.03 9.01
N GLN A 103 -5.59 11.23 8.37
CA GLN A 103 -6.16 10.01 8.91
C GLN A 103 -5.95 8.84 7.96
N ASN A 104 -5.63 7.70 8.57
CA ASN A 104 -5.55 6.38 7.99
C ASN A 104 -4.46 6.19 6.93
N CYS A 105 -3.45 5.43 7.34
CA CYS A 105 -2.47 4.76 6.48
C CYS A 105 -1.71 5.71 5.53
N PRO A 106 -0.78 6.53 6.04
CA PRO A 106 0.04 7.36 5.18
C PRO A 106 0.96 6.50 4.29
N SER A 107 0.92 6.76 2.99
CA SER A 107 1.71 6.05 1.97
C SER A 107 2.69 6.99 1.28
N ILE A 108 3.98 6.64 1.26
CA ILE A 108 5.04 7.45 0.65
C ILE A 108 5.44 6.98 -0.76
N TYR A 109 5.59 7.91 -1.69
CA TYR A 109 5.99 7.66 -3.07
C TYR A 109 7.00 8.68 -3.58
N ARG A 110 7.85 8.24 -4.51
CA ARG A 110 8.76 9.10 -5.28
C ARG A 110 8.28 9.18 -6.73
N MET A 111 8.09 10.39 -7.22
CA MET A 111 7.70 10.67 -8.60
C MET A 111 8.65 11.69 -9.24
N VAL A 112 8.90 11.56 -10.53
CA VAL A 112 9.79 12.46 -11.30
C VAL A 112 9.04 12.90 -12.55
N ASP A 113 8.89 14.22 -12.73
CA ASP A 113 8.19 14.75 -13.90
C ASP A 113 9.05 14.75 -15.18
N ALA A 114 8.46 15.18 -16.30
CA ALA A 114 9.13 15.22 -17.60
C ALA A 114 10.33 16.20 -17.65
N ALA A 115 10.39 17.18 -16.75
CA ALA A 115 11.52 18.10 -16.60
C ALA A 115 12.64 17.52 -15.71
N GLY A 116 12.43 16.34 -15.13
CA GLY A 116 13.37 15.70 -14.21
C GLY A 116 13.25 16.17 -12.77
N GLN A 117 12.24 16.98 -12.42
CA GLN A 117 12.03 17.41 -11.04
C GLN A 117 11.49 16.23 -10.23
N GLU A 118 12.23 15.87 -9.19
CA GLU A 118 11.85 14.85 -8.21
C GLU A 118 10.90 15.43 -7.17
N ARG A 119 9.89 14.65 -6.79
CA ARG A 119 9.00 14.93 -5.67
C ARG A 119 8.76 13.68 -4.85
N LEU A 120 8.82 13.84 -3.53
CA LEU A 120 8.36 12.84 -2.57
C LEU A 120 6.97 13.24 -2.10
N TRP A 121 6.05 12.29 -2.10
CA TRP A 121 4.67 12.52 -1.72
C TRP A 121 4.28 11.56 -0.62
N VAL A 122 3.61 12.08 0.41
CA VAL A 122 2.90 11.25 1.38
C VAL A 122 1.43 11.58 1.26
N PHE A 123 0.64 10.57 0.92
CA PHE A 123 -0.82 10.67 0.90
C PHE A 123 -1.40 9.95 2.11
N SER A 124 -2.55 10.41 2.62
CA SER A 124 -3.35 9.69 3.62
C SER A 124 -4.78 9.53 3.12
N ALA A 125 -5.67 8.78 3.78
CA ALA A 125 -7.02 8.57 3.23
C ALA A 125 -7.94 9.79 3.39
N ALA A 126 -7.86 10.51 4.52
CA ALA A 126 -8.73 11.65 4.81
C ALA A 126 -8.07 12.69 5.73
N GLN A 127 -8.63 13.91 5.80
CA GLN A 127 -8.16 14.98 6.69
C GLN A 127 -9.17 15.27 7.81
N GLY A 128 -8.67 15.42 9.04
CA GLY A 128 -9.44 15.75 10.24
C GLY A 128 -10.25 14.57 10.81
N SER A 129 -11.07 13.94 9.97
CA SER A 129 -11.83 12.74 10.30
C SER A 129 -11.86 11.77 9.11
N ARG A 130 -12.26 10.52 9.33
CA ARG A 130 -12.43 9.51 8.25
C ARG A 130 -13.46 9.92 7.18
N SER A 131 -14.32 10.89 7.48
CA SER A 131 -15.31 11.44 6.55
C SER A 131 -14.96 12.83 6.00
N GLY A 132 -13.79 13.37 6.34
CA GLY A 132 -13.34 14.69 5.91
C GLY A 132 -12.89 14.74 4.44
N PRO A 133 -12.14 15.80 4.07
CA PRO A 133 -11.55 15.93 2.73
C PRO A 133 -10.73 14.68 2.36
N GLY A 134 -11.00 14.15 1.18
CA GLY A 134 -10.40 12.90 0.69
C GLY A 134 -8.98 13.10 0.20
N MET A 135 -8.11 12.17 0.55
CA MET A 135 -6.74 12.06 0.09
C MET A 135 -5.90 13.35 0.24
N PRO A 136 -5.71 13.87 1.48
CA PRO A 136 -4.75 14.93 1.75
C PRO A 136 -3.32 14.45 1.54
N SER A 137 -2.38 15.39 1.37
CA SER A 137 -0.98 15.04 1.19
C SER A 137 0.01 16.09 1.70
N ILE A 138 1.21 15.63 1.99
CA ILE A 138 2.39 16.48 2.10
C ILE A 138 3.39 16.12 0.99
N MET A 139 4.17 17.09 0.55
CA MET A 139 5.13 16.92 -0.54
C MET A 139 6.48 17.55 -0.20
N SER A 140 7.55 16.93 -0.70
CA SER A 140 8.88 17.50 -0.72
C SER A 140 9.41 17.52 -2.15
N ASP A 141 10.00 18.63 -2.57
CA ASP A 141 10.70 18.81 -3.86
C ASP A 141 12.21 19.04 -3.70
N ASP A 142 12.75 18.80 -2.50
CA ASP A 142 14.16 18.94 -2.15
C ASP A 142 14.80 17.65 -1.59
N GLY A 143 14.22 16.50 -1.95
CA GLY A 143 14.71 15.18 -1.53
C GLY A 143 14.41 14.88 -0.06
N GLY A 144 13.32 15.42 0.47
CA GLY A 144 12.83 15.21 1.83
C GLY A 144 13.62 15.98 2.89
N GLN A 145 14.20 17.14 2.55
CA GLN A 145 14.80 18.07 3.50
C GLN A 145 13.75 18.99 4.12
N SER A 146 12.78 19.42 3.34
CA SER A 146 11.59 20.15 3.80
C SER A 146 10.32 19.57 3.18
N TRP A 147 9.20 19.78 3.87
CA TRP A 147 7.90 19.25 3.50
C TRP A 147 6.85 20.35 3.56
N LYS A 148 5.91 20.35 2.61
CA LYS A 148 4.79 21.29 2.54
C LYS A 148 3.46 20.58 2.47
N GLU A 149 2.45 21.20 3.06
CA GLU A 149 1.05 20.76 2.95
C GLU A 149 0.56 21.01 1.53
N MET A 150 -0.18 20.05 0.98
CA MET A 150 -0.78 20.14 -0.35
C MET A 150 -2.30 20.00 -0.26
N PRO A 151 -3.07 20.66 -1.15
CA PRO A 151 -4.51 20.50 -1.17
C PRO A 151 -4.94 19.03 -1.33
N PRO A 152 -5.99 18.59 -0.62
CA PRO A 152 -6.52 17.24 -0.80
C PRO A 152 -6.99 17.00 -2.24
N LEU A 153 -6.75 15.79 -2.77
CA LEU A 153 -7.18 15.42 -4.12
C LEU A 153 -8.71 15.27 -4.24
N GLY A 154 -9.41 15.14 -3.11
CA GLY A 154 -10.85 14.94 -3.07
C GLY A 154 -11.28 13.48 -3.28
N TYR A 155 -10.33 12.58 -3.56
CA TYR A 155 -10.62 11.16 -3.75
C TYR A 155 -11.02 10.49 -2.43
N ARG A 156 -12.27 10.04 -2.40
CA ARG A 156 -12.83 9.26 -1.30
C ARG A 156 -12.35 7.82 -1.41
N CYS A 157 -11.75 7.31 -0.35
CA CYS A 157 -11.09 6.02 -0.32
C CYS A 157 -11.11 5.43 1.09
N VAL A 158 -10.97 4.10 1.18
CA VAL A 158 -10.81 3.41 2.48
C VAL A 158 -9.39 3.63 2.98
N MET A 159 -8.42 3.18 2.18
CA MET A 159 -7.00 3.54 2.25
C MET A 159 -6.66 4.41 1.03
N THR A 160 -5.66 5.27 1.19
CA THR A 160 -5.07 6.03 0.07
C THR A 160 -4.42 5.12 -0.97
N PHE A 161 -3.58 5.66 -1.87
CA PHE A 161 -2.86 4.85 -2.84
C PHE A 161 -2.14 3.67 -2.16
N SER A 162 -2.51 2.46 -2.55
CA SER A 162 -1.85 1.21 -2.16
C SER A 162 -0.66 0.91 -3.08
N SER A 163 -0.67 1.49 -4.29
CA SER A 163 0.44 1.43 -5.22
C SER A 163 0.48 2.65 -6.13
N VAL A 164 1.68 3.14 -6.41
CA VAL A 164 1.95 4.09 -7.49
C VAL A 164 3.10 3.56 -8.32
N VAL A 165 2.86 3.31 -9.62
CA VAL A 165 3.83 2.71 -10.53
C VAL A 165 4.14 3.63 -11.70
N ARG A 166 5.41 3.69 -12.10
CA ARG A 166 5.82 4.45 -13.29
C ARG A 166 5.51 3.66 -14.56
N LEU A 167 4.83 4.30 -15.50
CA LEU A 167 4.52 3.77 -16.81
C LEU A 167 5.68 3.99 -17.80
N LYS A 168 5.67 3.22 -18.90
CA LYS A 168 6.72 3.29 -19.95
C LYS A 168 6.81 4.65 -20.62
N ASP A 169 5.72 5.41 -20.65
CA ASP A 169 5.66 6.76 -21.23
C ASP A 169 6.05 7.86 -20.23
N GLY A 170 6.52 7.49 -19.03
CA GLY A 170 6.98 8.41 -18.00
C GLY A 170 5.89 8.89 -17.03
N ARG A 171 4.61 8.67 -17.33
CA ARG A 171 3.49 8.96 -16.42
C ARG A 171 3.51 8.00 -15.22
N TYR A 172 2.70 8.29 -14.20
CA TYR A 172 2.49 7.39 -13.08
C TYR A 172 1.03 6.99 -12.96
N LEU A 173 0.81 5.75 -12.55
CA LEU A 173 -0.50 5.15 -12.31
C LEU A 173 -0.63 4.90 -10.81
N GLY A 174 -1.65 5.51 -10.21
CA GLY A 174 -2.03 5.29 -8.82
C GLY A 174 -3.22 4.35 -8.72
N LEU A 175 -3.14 3.37 -7.81
CA LEU A 175 -4.20 2.45 -7.47
C LEU A 175 -4.62 2.66 -6.02
N TYR A 176 -5.93 2.70 -5.79
CA TYR A 176 -6.53 2.73 -4.46
C TYR A 176 -7.88 2.02 -4.51
N HIS A 177 -8.53 1.83 -3.36
CA HIS A 177 -9.83 1.18 -3.30
C HIS A 177 -10.83 1.99 -2.46
N LYS A 178 -12.12 1.77 -2.75
CA LYS A 178 -13.20 2.42 -2.00
C LYS A 178 -14.44 1.53 -1.94
N GLY A 179 -15.20 1.64 -0.85
CA GLY A 179 -16.59 1.20 -0.81
C GLY A 179 -17.57 2.31 -1.24
N PRO A 180 -18.88 2.09 -1.10
CA PRO A 180 -19.90 3.11 -1.38
C PRO A 180 -19.63 4.40 -0.60
N ASP A 181 -19.69 5.55 -1.27
CA ASP A 181 -19.39 6.89 -0.72
C ASP A 181 -17.97 7.04 -0.10
N GLY A 182 -17.07 6.10 -0.43
CA GLY A 182 -15.74 5.99 0.16
C GLY A 182 -15.69 5.36 1.55
N ALA A 183 -16.76 4.73 2.01
CA ALA A 183 -16.79 4.04 3.28
C ALA A 183 -16.02 2.72 3.21
N ASP A 184 -15.53 2.27 4.38
CA ASP A 184 -14.95 0.95 4.58
C ASP A 184 -16.07 -0.09 4.72
N ARG A 185 -16.69 -0.43 3.59
CA ARG A 185 -17.85 -1.31 3.50
C ARG A 185 -17.98 -1.90 2.11
N SER A 186 -18.31 -3.18 2.04
CA SER A 186 -18.60 -3.89 0.79
C SER A 186 -19.77 -3.25 0.00
N PRO A 187 -19.78 -3.37 -1.33
CA PRO A 187 -18.70 -3.94 -2.16
C PRO A 187 -17.52 -2.96 -2.29
N LEU A 188 -16.29 -3.48 -2.26
CA LEU A 188 -15.10 -2.70 -2.59
C LEU A 188 -14.81 -2.71 -4.10
N GLU A 189 -14.38 -1.56 -4.60
CA GLU A 189 -13.91 -1.38 -5.97
C GLU A 189 -12.46 -0.87 -5.95
N VAL A 190 -11.65 -1.37 -6.88
CA VAL A 190 -10.30 -0.83 -7.14
C VAL A 190 -10.41 0.24 -8.22
N LEU A 191 -9.81 1.38 -7.95
CA LEU A 191 -9.78 2.53 -8.84
C LEU A 191 -8.36 2.82 -9.30
N GLN A 192 -8.28 3.33 -10.52
CA GLN A 192 -7.06 3.78 -11.15
C GLN A 192 -7.15 5.27 -11.51
N THR A 193 -6.06 6.00 -11.29
CA THR A 193 -5.87 7.37 -11.76
C THR A 193 -4.43 7.55 -12.27
N ILE A 194 -4.21 8.56 -13.12
CA ILE A 194 -2.93 8.84 -13.78
C ILE A 194 -2.47 10.26 -13.46
N THR A 195 -1.18 10.42 -13.19
CA THR A 195 -0.49 11.72 -13.16
C THR A 195 0.59 11.78 -14.24
N ALA A 196 0.71 12.92 -14.92
CA ALA A 196 1.72 13.16 -15.94
C ALA A 196 2.78 14.20 -15.53
N ASP A 197 2.62 14.81 -14.35
CA ASP A 197 3.41 15.95 -13.87
C ASP A 197 4.06 15.68 -12.51
N GLY A 198 4.35 14.39 -12.24
CA GLY A 198 5.03 13.98 -11.02
C GLY A 198 4.17 14.12 -9.75
N GLY A 199 2.86 13.93 -9.88
CA GLY A 199 1.91 13.88 -8.76
C GLY A 199 1.22 15.20 -8.43
N LEU A 200 1.45 16.27 -9.21
CA LEU A 200 0.82 17.58 -8.97
C LEU A 200 -0.65 17.57 -9.39
N THR A 201 -0.98 16.92 -10.49
CA THR A 201 -2.36 16.72 -10.96
C THR A 201 -2.62 15.25 -11.27
N TRP A 202 -3.87 14.85 -11.08
CA TRP A 202 -4.33 13.48 -11.26
C TRP A 202 -5.60 13.47 -12.11
N SER A 203 -5.72 12.48 -13.00
CA SER A 203 -6.90 12.30 -13.84
C SER A 203 -8.10 11.85 -13.03
N GLU A 204 -9.31 12.00 -13.58
CA GLU A 204 -10.51 11.42 -12.97
C GLU A 204 -10.31 9.90 -12.74
N PRO A 205 -10.54 9.40 -11.51
CA PRO A 205 -10.42 7.98 -11.22
C PRO A 205 -11.51 7.16 -11.92
N HIS A 206 -11.17 5.94 -12.35
CA HIS A 206 -12.15 4.98 -12.86
C HIS A 206 -11.96 3.61 -12.25
N VAL A 207 -13.04 2.85 -12.15
CA VAL A 207 -13.02 1.48 -11.63
C VAL A 207 -12.29 0.57 -12.61
N VAL A 208 -11.32 -0.19 -12.11
CA VAL A 208 -10.55 -1.19 -12.87
C VAL A 208 -10.79 -2.62 -12.38
N ALA A 209 -11.31 -2.79 -11.16
CA ALA A 209 -11.77 -4.08 -10.68
C ALA A 209 -12.98 -3.93 -9.74
N SER A 210 -14.00 -4.74 -9.99
CA SER A 210 -15.15 -4.99 -9.12
C SER A 210 -15.54 -6.44 -9.33
N VAL A 211 -15.57 -7.23 -8.26
CA VAL A 211 -15.77 -8.68 -8.35
C VAL A 211 -16.89 -9.08 -7.42
N GLU A 212 -17.96 -9.64 -7.98
CA GLU A 212 -19.13 -10.07 -7.22
C GLU A 212 -18.75 -11.04 -6.09
N GLY A 213 -19.25 -10.77 -4.89
CA GLY A 213 -18.97 -11.56 -3.69
C GLY A 213 -17.54 -11.43 -3.15
N LYS A 214 -16.74 -10.50 -3.66
CA LYS A 214 -15.39 -10.22 -3.17
C LYS A 214 -15.20 -8.72 -2.91
N ASP A 215 -14.26 -8.42 -2.03
CA ASP A 215 -13.85 -7.07 -1.68
C ASP A 215 -12.38 -6.88 -2.04
N PRO A 216 -12.05 -6.60 -3.32
CA PRO A 216 -10.67 -6.34 -3.70
C PRO A 216 -10.17 -5.07 -2.98
N CYS A 217 -9.18 -5.27 -2.12
CA CYS A 217 -8.45 -4.25 -1.38
C CYS A 217 -6.93 -4.48 -1.54
N GLU A 218 -6.16 -3.54 -0.99
CA GLU A 218 -4.68 -3.53 -0.82
C GLU A 218 -3.87 -4.66 -1.46
#